data_AF-A0A1F4X8K4-F1
#
_entry.id   AF-A0A1F4X8K4-F1
#
_cell.length_a   1.000
_cell.length_b   1.000
_cell.length_c   1.000
_cell.angle_alpha   90.00
_cell.angle_beta   90.00
_cell.angle_gamma   90.00
#
_symmetry.space_group_name_H-M   'P 1'
#
loop_
_entity.id
_entity.type
_entity.pdbx_description
1 polymer ?
#
loop_
_entity_poly.entity_id
_entity_poly.type
_entity_poly.pdbx_seq_one_letter_code
_entity_poly.pdbx_strand_id
1 'polypeptide(L)' 'MTALVAALGFLPMAISQEVGAEVQRPLATVVIGGIVSSTFLTLIVLPVLYVMFGRKTVSEV' A
#
# COMPACT_ATOMS: atom_id res chain seq x y z
N MET A 1 -8.06 4.95 4.84
CA MET A 1 -7.86 6.42 4.66
C MET A 1 -6.52 6.72 3.98
N THR A 2 -5.39 6.26 4.52
CA THR A 2 -4.03 6.52 4.02
C THR A 2 -3.78 6.10 2.56
N ALA A 3 -4.17 4.89 2.17
CA ALA A 3 -3.97 4.40 0.80
C ALA A 3 -4.70 5.26 -0.25
N LEU A 4 -5.90 5.74 0.08
CA LEU A 4 -6.71 6.58 -0.82
C LEU A 4 -6.07 7.96 -1.02
N VAL A 5 -5.60 8.58 0.06
CA VAL A 5 -4.92 9.88 0.03
C VAL A 5 -3.64 9.81 -0.80
N ALA A 6 -2.85 8.75 -0.63
CA ALA A 6 -1.63 8.55 -1.40
C ALA A 6 -1.93 8.31 -2.90
N ALA A 7 -2.92 7.48 -3.22
CA ALA A 7 -3.32 7.23 -4.60
C ALA A 7 -3.79 8.52 -5.32
N LEU A 8 -4.57 9.36 -4.64
CA LEU A 8 -5.02 10.65 -5.19
C LEU A 8 -3.86 11.63 -5.41
N GLY A 9 -2.83 11.63 -4.56
CA GLY A 9 -1.64 12.47 -4.71
C GLY A 9 -0.75 12.09 -5.89
N PHE A 10 -0.68 10.80 -6.24
CA PHE A 10 0.10 10.30 -7.39
C PHE A 10 -0.70 10.24 -8.70
N LEU A 11 -2.02 10.31 -8.64
CA LEU A 11 -2.90 10.28 -9.80
C LEU A 11 -2.58 11.33 -10.89
N PRO A 12 -2.37 12.63 -10.58
CA PRO A 12 -2.03 13.62 -11.61
C PRO A 12 -0.67 13.34 -12.25
N MET A 13 0.28 12.78 -11.50
CA MET A 13 1.63 12.42 -11.97
C MET A 13 1.62 11.17 -12.87
N ALA A 14 0.65 10.26 -12.68
CA ALA A 14 0.45 9.10 -13.55
C ALA A 14 -0.19 9.50 -14.89
N ILE A 15 -1.00 10.56 -14.92
CA ILE A 15 -1.77 10.97 -16.11
C ILE A 15 -1.02 12.03 -16.93
N SER A 16 -0.21 12.89 -16.31
CA SER A 16 0.51 13.98 -17.00
C SER A 16 1.39 13.47 -18.13
N GLN A 17 1.20 13.98 -19.36
CA GLN A 17 1.95 13.60 -20.57
C GLN A 17 3.09 14.57 -20.91
N GLU A 18 3.54 15.37 -19.93
CA GLU A 18 4.51 16.44 -20.17
C GLU A 18 5.91 15.91 -20.47
N VAL A 19 6.61 16.58 -21.40
CA VAL A 19 8.00 16.30 -21.77
C VAL A 19 8.88 16.53 -20.54
N GLY A 20 9.46 15.45 -20.00
CA GLY A 20 10.18 15.45 -18.71
C GLY A 20 9.57 14.52 -17.64
N ALA A 21 8.36 14.00 -17.87
CA ALA A 21 7.69 13.06 -16.96
C ALA A 21 8.12 11.58 -17.14
N GLU A 22 9.11 11.30 -18.00
CA GLU A 22 9.56 9.93 -18.33
C GLU A 22 10.03 9.12 -17.11
N VAL A 23 10.48 9.80 -16.04
CA VAL A 23 10.93 9.14 -14.81
C VAL A 23 9.82 9.14 -13.73
N GLN A 24 8.99 10.19 -13.68
CA GLN A 24 7.96 10.33 -12.64
C GLN A 24 6.74 9.44 -12.88
N ARG A 25 6.36 9.23 -14.14
CA ARG A 25 5.26 8.32 -14.51
C ARG A 25 5.48 6.88 -14.03
N PRO A 26 6.59 6.19 -14.40
CA PRO A 26 6.80 4.82 -13.95
C PRO A 26 6.91 4.73 -12.42
N LEU A 27 7.53 5.71 -11.76
CA LEU A 27 7.60 5.75 -10.31
C LEU A 27 6.21 5.89 -9.67
N ALA A 28 5.37 6.80 -10.16
CA ALA A 28 4.00 6.98 -9.67
C ALA A 28 3.15 5.72 -9.85
N THR A 29 3.26 5.05 -11.01
CA THR A 29 2.54 3.79 -11.26
C THR A 29 3.00 2.67 -10.32
N VAL A 30 4.30 2.52 -10.08
CA VAL A 30 4.84 1.53 -9.13
C VAL A 30 4.36 1.80 -7.70
N VAL A 31 4.37 3.06 -7.27
CA VAL A 31 3.93 3.43 -5.92
C VAL A 31 2.44 3.12 -5.70
N ILE A 32 1.58 3.43 -6.68
CA ILE A 32 0.14 3.10 -6.62
C ILE A 32 -0.04 1.58 -6.50
N GLY A 33 0.65 0.79 -7.33
CA GLY A 33 0.60 -0.68 -7.25
C GLY A 33 1.11 -1.23 -5.92
N GLY A 34 2.18 -0.64 -5.38
CA GLY A 34 2.75 -1.00 -4.09
C GLY A 34 1.81 -0.74 -2.92
N ILE A 35 1.08 0.38 -2.93
CA ILE A 35 0.11 0.72 -1.88
C ILE A 35 -1.09 -0.22 -1.90
N VAL A 36 -1.61 -0.55 -3.09
CA VAL A 36 -2.70 -1.53 -3.23
C VAL A 36 -2.26 -2.90 -2.70
N SER A 37 -1.07 -3.34 -3.13
CA SER A 37 -0.50 -4.62 -2.71
C SER A 37 -0.24 -4.66 -1.22
N SER A 38 0.34 -3.60 -0.62
CA SER A 38 0.62 -3.56 0.81
C SER A 38 -0.65 -3.47 1.66
N THR A 39 -1.71 -2.81 1.16
CA THR A 39 -3.01 -2.79 1.85
C THR A 39 -3.60 -4.19 1.92
N PHE A 40 -3.55 -4.93 0.81
CA PHE A 40 -4.01 -6.32 0.76
C PHE A 40 -3.15 -7.23 1.64
N LEU A 41 -1.82 -7.11 1.53
CA LEU A 41 -0.88 -7.83 2.40
C LEU A 41 -1.15 -7.50 3.87
N THR A 42 -1.38 -6.26 4.24
CA THR A 42 -1.62 -5.87 5.64
C THR A 42 -2.89 -6.53 6.16
N LEU A 43 -3.97 -6.53 5.39
CA LEU A 43 -5.24 -7.17 5.78
C LEU A 43 -5.16 -8.70 5.86
N ILE A 44 -4.22 -9.36 5.18
CA ILE A 44 -4.07 -10.82 5.21
C ILE A 44 -2.93 -11.27 6.12
N VAL A 45 -1.75 -10.68 5.96
CA VAL A 45 -0.54 -11.01 6.71
C VAL A 45 -0.70 -10.65 8.18
N LEU A 46 -1.31 -9.52 8.55
CA LEU A 46 -1.52 -9.22 9.98
C LEU A 46 -2.39 -10.26 10.69
N PRO A 47 -3.59 -10.64 10.20
CA PRO A 47 -4.38 -11.66 10.89
C PRO A 47 -3.73 -13.04 10.82
N VAL A 48 -3.05 -13.39 9.73
CA VAL A 48 -2.31 -14.67 9.65
C VAL A 48 -1.18 -14.70 10.69
N LEU A 49 -0.40 -13.63 10.79
CA LEU A 49 0.63 -13.51 11.81
C LEU A 49 0.02 -13.50 13.22
N TYR A 50 -1.13 -12.86 13.43
CA TYR A 50 -1.82 -12.88 14.71
C TYR A 50 -2.33 -14.28 15.09
N VAL A 51 -2.85 -15.06 14.14
CA VAL A 51 -3.25 -16.45 14.40
C VAL A 51 -2.05 -17.34 14.67
N MET A 52 -0.94 -17.14 13.95
CA MET A 52 0.28 -17.94 14.08
C MET A 52 1.07 -17.64 15.35
N PHE A 53 1.23 -16.36 15.70
CA PHE A 53 2.08 -15.91 16.81
C PHE A 53 1.28 -15.39 18.02
N GLY A 54 0.06 -14.91 17.82
CA GLY A 54 -0.81 -14.39 18.88
C GLY A 54 -1.44 -15.44 19.80
N ARG A 55 -1.30 -16.74 19.47
CA ARG A 55 -1.74 -17.86 20.34
C ARG A 55 -0.93 -18.06 21.63
N LYS A 56 -0.01 -17.16 21.99
CA LYS A 56 0.78 -17.28 23.23
C LYS A 56 0.50 -16.23 24.32
N THR A 57 -0.39 -15.26 24.13
CA THR A 57 -0.54 -14.18 25.15
C THR A 57 -1.95 -13.59 25.29
N VAL A 58 -3.00 -14.43 25.24
CA VAL A 58 -4.35 -14.04 25.74
C VAL A 58 -4.92 -15.20 26.56
N SER A 59 -4.27 -15.45 27.69
CA SER A 59 -4.78 -16.18 28.86
C SER A 59 -4.24 -15.41 30.06
N GLU A 60 -5.09 -15.21 31.07
CA GLU A 60 -5.04 -14.18 32.13
C GLU A 60 -5.58 -12.83 31.62
N VAL A 61 -6.78 -12.37 32.02
CA VAL A 61 -7.50 -12.53 33.29
C VAL A 61 -9.02 -12.47 33.09
#